data_AF-A0A1A8V8G9-F1
#
_entry.id   AF-A0A1A8V8G9-F1
#
_cell.length_a   1.000
_cell.length_b   1.000
_cell.length_c   1.000
_cell.angle_alpha   90.00
_cell.angle_beta   90.00
_cell.angle_gamma   90.00
#
_symmetry.space_group_name_H-M   'P 1'
#
loop_
_entity.id
_entity.type
_entity.pdbx_description
1 polymer ?
#
loop_
_entity_poly.entity_id
_entity_poly.type
_entity_poly.pdbx_seq_one_letter_code
_entity_poly.pdbx_strand_id
1 'polypeptide(L)'
;RLSSPEATSSHFTECCGTAWKRLSAVQPKMRESVLLLTSCVVVCLLLSFSQAARQGQDIRCGACRALVDEMEWAISQIDPKKMIQTGSFRINPDGSQSIREVPLARSEGNLLELMESVCERMQDYGERTDPSTDRKSYIRVKSRSGESMDLSEATLDSRVTSSLKFACETIVEHHEDEIIEFFAHERENIKDQLCSKRTDLCDHALTMPHDEL
;
A
#
# COMPACT_ATOMS: atom_id res chain seq x y z
N ARG A 1 51.88 19.71 78.91
CA ARG A 1 51.04 20.54 79.80
C ARG A 1 49.60 20.19 79.45
N LEU A 2 48.94 19.39 80.32
CA LEU A 2 47.49 19.05 80.46
C LEU A 2 46.72 18.67 79.17
N SER A 3 45.85 17.66 79.08
CA SER A 3 45.07 16.88 80.04
C SER A 3 44.28 15.80 79.24
N SER A 4 44.01 14.64 79.83
CA SER A 4 43.01 13.62 79.38
C SER A 4 41.55 14.14 79.54
N PRO A 5 40.44 13.36 79.40
CA PRO A 5 40.16 12.00 78.86
C PRO A 5 38.81 11.86 78.07
N GLU A 6 38.44 10.59 77.75
CA GLU A 6 37.06 10.01 77.62
C GLU A 6 36.13 10.35 76.43
N ALA A 7 35.79 9.34 75.62
CA ALA A 7 34.49 8.64 75.69
C ALA A 7 34.41 7.51 74.64
N THR A 8 33.83 6.39 75.07
CA THR A 8 33.58 5.13 74.38
C THR A 8 32.54 5.24 73.26
N SER A 9 32.72 4.46 72.18
CA SER A 9 31.58 3.93 71.42
C SER A 9 32.02 2.71 70.60
N SER A 10 31.61 1.53 71.08
CA SER A 10 31.47 0.30 70.32
C SER A 10 30.67 0.55 69.04
N HIS A 11 31.18 0.12 67.89
CA HIS A 11 30.45 -0.29 66.67
C HIS A 11 31.40 -0.12 65.48
N PHE A 12 32.07 -1.18 65.04
CA PHE A 12 32.46 -1.30 63.62
C PHE A 12 32.93 -2.73 63.34
N THR A 13 31.98 -3.65 63.25
CA THR A 13 32.23 -4.96 62.64
C THR A 13 30.91 -5.43 62.06
N GLU A 14 30.62 -5.03 60.82
CA GLU A 14 29.81 -5.75 59.83
C GLU A 14 29.50 -4.85 58.62
N CYS A 15 30.47 -4.69 57.73
CA CYS A 15 30.26 -4.21 56.36
C CYS A 15 30.79 -5.26 55.39
N CYS A 16 30.09 -6.38 55.22
CA CYS A 16 30.27 -7.24 54.03
C CYS A 16 29.14 -8.25 53.73
N GLY A 17 27.97 -8.19 54.40
CA GLY A 17 27.04 -9.33 54.40
C GLY A 17 25.69 -9.19 53.67
N THR A 18 25.17 -7.98 53.41
CA THR A 18 23.71 -7.84 53.20
C THR A 18 23.30 -6.95 52.02
N ALA A 19 24.04 -6.98 50.91
CA ALA A 19 23.59 -6.36 49.66
C ALA A 19 22.98 -7.34 48.64
N TRP A 20 23.12 -8.66 48.84
CA TRP A 20 22.61 -9.66 47.87
C TRP A 20 21.21 -10.22 48.17
N LYS A 21 20.60 -9.89 49.31
CA LYS A 21 19.27 -10.39 49.72
C LYS A 21 18.15 -9.34 49.63
N ARG A 22 18.15 -8.51 48.57
CA ARG A 22 17.00 -7.66 48.20
C ARG A 22 16.66 -7.72 46.71
N LEU A 23 16.83 -8.87 46.06
CA LEU A 23 16.40 -9.07 44.67
C LEU A 23 15.45 -10.27 44.44
N SER A 24 14.95 -10.91 45.49
CA SER A 24 14.18 -12.16 45.34
C SER A 24 12.93 -12.23 46.22
N ALA A 25 12.18 -11.13 46.33
CA ALA A 25 10.85 -11.15 46.92
C ALA A 25 9.89 -10.19 46.19
N VAL A 26 9.82 -10.30 44.86
CA VAL A 26 8.58 -9.91 44.16
C VAL A 26 7.60 -11.03 44.38
N GLN A 27 6.51 -10.73 45.08
CA GLN A 27 5.39 -11.64 45.34
C GLN A 27 4.99 -12.37 44.05
N PRO A 28 4.87 -13.72 44.03
CA PRO A 28 4.60 -14.49 42.80
C PRO A 28 3.33 -13.99 42.07
N LYS A 29 2.33 -13.54 42.84
CA LYS A 29 1.10 -12.93 42.34
C LYS A 29 1.31 -11.64 41.53
N MET A 30 2.30 -10.82 41.89
CA MET A 30 2.59 -9.55 41.21
C MET A 30 3.32 -9.79 39.89
N ARG A 31 4.16 -10.83 39.84
CA ARG A 31 4.90 -11.23 38.64
C ARG A 31 3.98 -11.87 37.59
N GLU A 32 3.00 -12.67 38.02
CA GLU A 32 1.94 -13.19 37.12
C GLU A 32 1.06 -12.08 36.56
N SER A 33 0.60 -11.13 37.39
CA SER A 33 -0.18 -9.99 36.91
C SER A 33 0.60 -9.11 35.95
N VAL A 34 1.89 -8.88 36.19
CA VAL A 34 2.75 -8.12 35.27
C VAL A 34 2.97 -8.90 33.96
N LEU A 35 3.18 -10.22 34.01
CA LEU A 35 3.31 -11.06 32.81
C LEU A 35 2.01 -11.12 31.98
N LEU A 36 0.85 -11.16 32.63
CA LEU A 36 -0.45 -11.11 31.97
C LEU A 36 -0.69 -9.74 31.32
N LEU A 37 -0.38 -8.65 32.03
CA LEU A 37 -0.51 -7.30 31.48
C LEU A 37 0.43 -7.07 30.30
N THR A 38 1.69 -7.50 30.38
CA THR A 38 2.64 -7.38 29.25
C THR A 38 2.22 -8.26 28.08
N SER A 39 1.74 -9.48 28.32
CA SER A 39 1.18 -10.34 27.27
C SER A 39 -0.03 -9.69 26.60
N CYS A 40 -0.98 -9.12 27.35
CA CYS A 40 -2.12 -8.39 26.80
C CYS A 40 -1.68 -7.18 25.96
N VAL A 41 -0.72 -6.39 26.44
CA VAL A 41 -0.19 -5.24 25.68
C VAL A 41 0.47 -5.70 24.38
N VAL A 42 1.28 -6.76 24.40
CA VAL A 42 1.90 -7.32 23.19
C VAL A 42 0.85 -7.83 22.22
N VAL A 43 -0.18 -8.55 22.68
CA VAL A 43 -1.28 -9.02 21.83
C VAL A 43 -2.05 -7.84 21.23
N CYS A 44 -2.38 -6.81 22.01
CA CYS A 44 -3.05 -5.61 21.51
C CYS A 44 -2.21 -4.86 20.47
N LEU A 45 -0.88 -4.80 20.65
CA LEU A 45 0.02 -4.22 19.66
C LEU A 45 0.01 -5.04 18.38
N LEU A 46 0.16 -6.37 18.45
CA LEU A 46 0.13 -7.26 17.28
C LEU A 46 -1.18 -7.15 16.49
N LEU A 47 -2.33 -7.08 17.19
CA LEU A 47 -3.64 -6.90 16.56
C LEU A 47 -3.73 -5.53 15.86
N SER A 48 -3.24 -4.46 16.49
CA SER A 48 -3.21 -3.11 15.88
C SER A 48 -2.36 -3.08 14.60
N PHE A 49 -1.16 -3.68 14.63
CA PHE A 49 -0.30 -3.77 13.45
C PHE A 49 -0.94 -4.54 12.30
N SER A 50 -1.66 -5.64 12.60
CA SER A 50 -2.33 -6.43 11.57
C SER A 50 -3.45 -5.67 10.86
N GLN A 51 -4.19 -4.82 11.57
CA GLN A 51 -5.25 -3.99 10.99
C GLN A 51 -4.67 -2.87 10.12
N ALA A 52 -3.60 -2.20 10.58
CA ALA A 52 -2.92 -1.18 9.79
C ALA A 52 -2.31 -1.76 8.50
N ALA A 53 -1.72 -2.95 8.58
CA ALA A 53 -1.19 -3.65 7.40
C ALA A 53 -2.30 -3.96 6.38
N ARG A 54 -3.47 -4.42 6.85
CA ARG A 54 -4.63 -4.67 5.98
C ARG A 54 -5.15 -3.40 5.31
N GLN A 55 -5.29 -2.31 6.06
CA GLN A 55 -5.74 -1.05 5.49
C GLN A 55 -4.78 -0.53 4.41
N GLY A 56 -3.47 -0.68 4.62
CA GLY A 56 -2.46 -0.34 3.62
C GLY A 56 -2.51 -1.22 2.37
N GLN A 57 -2.93 -2.48 2.50
CA GLN A 57 -3.12 -3.39 1.38
C GLN A 57 -4.40 -3.07 0.60
N ASP A 58 -5.51 -2.81 1.30
CA ASP A 58 -6.81 -2.48 0.68
C ASP A 58 -6.71 -1.25 -0.22
N ILE A 59 -6.00 -0.19 0.23
CA ILE A 59 -5.82 1.03 -0.57
C ILE A 59 -4.94 0.81 -1.80
N ARG A 60 -3.88 0.00 -1.69
CA ARG A 60 -3.03 -0.35 -2.83
C ARG A 60 -3.78 -1.19 -3.84
N CYS A 61 -4.57 -2.15 -3.35
CA CYS A 61 -5.42 -2.97 -4.20
C CYS A 61 -6.47 -2.12 -4.94
N GLY A 62 -7.13 -1.19 -4.24
CA GLY A 62 -8.06 -0.23 -4.82
C GLY A 62 -7.39 0.65 -5.88
N ALA A 63 -6.23 1.21 -5.57
CA ALA A 63 -5.46 2.04 -6.50
C ALA A 63 -5.04 1.26 -7.76
N CYS A 64 -4.59 0.00 -7.62
CA CYS A 64 -4.23 -0.82 -8.78
C CYS A 64 -5.44 -1.11 -9.68
N ARG A 65 -6.59 -1.47 -9.10
CA ARG A 65 -7.80 -1.73 -9.88
C ARG A 65 -8.30 -0.47 -10.58
N ALA A 66 -8.31 0.66 -9.88
CA ALA A 66 -8.64 1.96 -10.46
C ALA A 66 -7.67 2.35 -11.59
N LEU A 67 -6.36 2.12 -11.41
CA LEU A 67 -5.35 2.36 -12.43
C LEU A 67 -5.65 1.55 -13.70
N VAL A 68 -5.94 0.25 -13.56
CA VAL A 68 -6.28 -0.60 -14.71
C VAL A 68 -7.54 -0.13 -15.41
N ASP A 69 -8.60 0.18 -14.65
CA ASP A 69 -9.86 0.71 -15.18
C ASP A 69 -9.69 1.99 -16.01
N GLU A 70 -8.85 2.90 -15.51
CA GLU A 70 -8.61 4.18 -16.15
C GLU A 70 -7.65 4.06 -17.33
N MET A 71 -6.69 3.14 -17.29
CA MET A 71 -5.84 2.80 -18.43
C MET A 71 -6.66 2.19 -19.57
N GLU A 72 -7.50 1.19 -19.29
CA GLU A 72 -8.40 0.58 -20.28
C GLU A 72 -9.31 1.63 -20.92
N TRP A 73 -9.89 2.52 -20.10
CA TRP A 73 -10.70 3.61 -20.60
C TRP A 73 -9.88 4.60 -21.45
N ALA A 74 -8.73 5.08 -20.97
CA ALA A 74 -7.91 6.04 -21.70
C ALA A 74 -7.41 5.49 -23.04
N ILE A 75 -7.03 4.20 -23.10
CA ILE A 75 -6.67 3.51 -24.33
C ILE A 75 -7.87 3.46 -25.30
N SER A 76 -9.09 3.21 -24.80
CA SER A 76 -10.30 3.16 -25.63
C SER A 76 -10.66 4.51 -26.27
N GLN A 77 -10.19 5.62 -25.69
CA GLN A 77 -10.40 6.97 -26.24
C GLN A 77 -9.43 7.29 -27.41
N ILE A 78 -8.38 6.49 -27.61
CA ILE A 78 -7.39 6.71 -28.68
C ILE A 78 -7.89 6.05 -29.97
N ASP A 79 -7.74 6.74 -31.10
CA ASP A 79 -8.11 6.20 -32.41
C ASP A 79 -7.28 4.93 -32.72
N PRO A 80 -7.92 3.75 -32.91
CA PRO A 80 -7.21 2.50 -33.19
C PRO A 80 -6.47 2.51 -34.53
N LYS A 81 -6.78 3.46 -35.43
CA LYS A 81 -6.08 3.60 -36.73
C LYS A 81 -4.80 4.43 -36.63
N LYS A 82 -4.58 5.13 -35.51
CA LYS A 82 -3.40 5.98 -35.34
C LYS A 82 -2.19 5.10 -35.06
N MET A 83 -1.29 5.01 -36.05
CA MET A 83 -0.05 4.25 -35.96
C MET A 83 1.14 5.20 -35.76
N ILE A 84 2.16 4.72 -35.06
CA ILE A 84 3.46 5.40 -34.96
C ILE A 84 4.57 4.49 -35.45
N GLN A 85 5.62 5.09 -35.99
CA GLN A 85 6.84 4.41 -36.37
C GLN A 85 7.77 4.34 -35.16
N THR A 86 8.07 3.13 -34.73
CA THR A 86 8.99 2.82 -33.65
C THR A 86 10.15 2.01 -34.21
N GLY A 87 11.39 2.35 -33.87
CA GLY A 87 12.52 1.64 -34.46
C GLY A 87 13.85 2.18 -34.00
N SER A 88 14.89 1.43 -34.33
CA SER A 88 16.26 1.83 -34.11
C SER A 88 16.62 2.94 -35.09
N PHE A 89 17.19 4.05 -34.60
CA PHE A 89 17.79 5.07 -35.44
C PHE A 89 19.01 4.54 -36.23
N ARG A 90 19.50 3.32 -35.92
CA ARG A 90 20.67 2.74 -36.58
C ARG A 90 20.31 2.27 -37.98
N ILE A 91 21.09 2.75 -38.94
CA ILE A 91 21.04 2.33 -40.33
C ILE A 91 21.83 1.03 -40.46
N ASN A 92 21.21 0.03 -41.06
CA ASN A 92 21.81 -1.24 -41.39
C ASN A 92 22.95 -1.05 -42.42
N PRO A 93 23.89 -2.00 -42.54
CA PRO A 93 24.97 -1.91 -43.52
C PRO A 93 24.51 -1.81 -44.99
N ASP A 94 23.28 -2.21 -45.29
CA ASP A 94 22.62 -2.12 -46.59
C ASP A 94 21.97 -0.74 -46.86
N GLY A 95 22.05 0.19 -45.91
CA GLY A 95 21.44 1.51 -45.99
C GLY A 95 19.96 1.56 -45.58
N SER A 96 19.36 0.43 -45.20
CA SER A 96 17.98 0.38 -44.70
C SER A 96 17.91 0.74 -43.21
N GLN A 97 16.74 1.16 -42.72
CA GLN A 97 16.50 1.38 -41.30
C GLN A 97 15.40 0.43 -40.83
N SER A 98 15.61 -0.24 -39.70
CA SER A 98 14.61 -1.15 -39.12
C SER A 98 13.52 -0.36 -38.37
N ILE A 99 12.55 0.11 -39.13
CA ILE A 99 11.36 0.79 -38.61
C ILE A 99 10.21 -0.22 -38.50
N ARG A 100 9.51 -0.24 -37.38
CA ARG A 100 8.29 -1.02 -37.14
C ARG A 100 7.13 -0.08 -36.89
N GLU A 101 5.98 -0.34 -37.50
CA GLU A 101 4.75 0.39 -37.17
C GLU A 101 4.00 -0.31 -36.04
N VAL A 102 3.61 0.46 -35.02
CA VAL A 102 2.79 -0.02 -33.89
C VAL A 102 1.62 0.93 -33.64
N PRO A 103 0.49 0.44 -33.11
CA PRO A 103 -0.62 1.31 -32.72
C PRO A 103 -0.18 2.29 -31.63
N LEU A 104 -0.54 3.58 -31.77
CA LEU A 104 -0.22 4.60 -30.76
C LEU A 104 -0.80 4.21 -29.40
N ALA A 105 -2.04 3.73 -29.38
CA ALA A 105 -2.78 3.45 -28.14
C ALA A 105 -2.04 2.47 -27.20
N ARG A 106 -1.21 1.59 -27.75
CA ARG A 106 -0.47 0.56 -27.02
C ARG A 106 1.04 0.67 -27.21
N SER A 107 1.53 1.82 -27.68
CA SER A 107 2.97 2.07 -27.73
C SER A 107 3.49 2.38 -26.33
N GLU A 108 4.69 1.91 -26.02
CA GLU A 108 5.34 2.09 -24.72
C GLU A 108 5.33 3.56 -24.26
N GLY A 109 5.76 4.47 -25.14
CA GLY A 109 5.77 5.90 -24.83
C GLY A 109 4.40 6.49 -24.53
N ASN A 110 3.35 6.03 -25.23
CA ASN A 110 1.99 6.49 -24.94
C ASN A 110 1.45 5.90 -23.63
N LEU A 111 1.73 4.62 -23.35
CA LEU A 111 1.33 3.99 -22.09
C LEU A 111 1.97 4.69 -20.89
N LEU A 112 3.25 5.08 -20.98
CA LEU A 112 3.94 5.86 -19.95
C LEU A 112 3.24 7.21 -19.68
N GLU A 113 2.90 7.94 -20.74
CA GLU A 113 2.18 9.22 -20.63
C GLU A 113 0.79 9.04 -20.01
N LEU A 114 0.08 7.96 -20.38
CA LEU A 114 -1.23 7.65 -19.83
C LEU A 114 -1.16 7.40 -18.32
N MET A 115 -0.17 6.67 -17.82
CA MET A 115 -0.05 6.32 -16.40
C MET A 115 -0.04 7.56 -15.49
N GLU A 116 0.73 8.60 -15.85
CA GLU A 116 0.76 9.86 -15.11
C GLU A 116 -0.63 10.52 -15.07
N SER A 117 -1.27 10.64 -16.23
CA SER A 117 -2.61 11.24 -16.34
C SER A 117 -3.70 10.43 -15.61
N VAL A 118 -3.53 9.12 -15.51
CA VAL A 118 -4.45 8.21 -14.84
C VAL A 118 -4.34 8.35 -13.33
N CYS A 119 -3.14 8.48 -12.77
CA CYS A 119 -2.99 8.67 -11.32
C CYS A 119 -3.62 9.98 -10.84
N GLU A 120 -3.68 11.02 -11.67
CA GLU A 120 -4.44 12.25 -11.36
C GLU A 120 -5.96 11.99 -11.22
N ARG A 121 -6.51 10.99 -11.92
CA ARG A 121 -7.94 10.65 -11.86
C ARG A 121 -8.34 9.92 -10.58
N MET A 122 -7.40 9.55 -9.72
CA MET A 122 -7.70 8.95 -8.41
C MET A 122 -8.54 9.86 -7.51
N GLN A 123 -8.60 11.16 -7.80
CA GLN A 123 -9.52 12.12 -7.15
C GLN A 123 -11.00 11.89 -7.47
N ASP A 124 -11.32 11.07 -8.48
CA ASP A 124 -12.68 10.72 -8.89
C ASP A 124 -13.15 9.42 -8.24
N TYR A 125 -12.37 8.85 -7.33
CA TYR A 125 -12.69 7.65 -6.57
C TYR A 125 -13.01 8.00 -5.11
N GLY A 126 -13.94 7.25 -4.52
CA GLY A 126 -14.37 7.38 -3.13
C GLY A 126 -14.26 6.04 -2.39
N GLU A 127 -14.24 6.12 -1.06
CA GLU A 127 -14.20 4.94 -0.19
C GLU A 127 -15.63 4.47 0.14
N ARG A 128 -15.86 3.16 -0.04
CA ARG A 128 -17.06 2.45 0.37
C ARG A 128 -16.67 1.31 1.30
N THR A 129 -17.23 1.29 2.49
CA THR A 129 -17.03 0.20 3.45
C THR A 129 -18.07 -0.89 3.21
N ASP A 130 -17.61 -2.13 3.05
CA ASP A 130 -18.50 -3.29 2.96
C ASP A 130 -19.07 -3.62 4.35
N PRO A 131 -20.41 -3.62 4.52
CA PRO A 131 -21.04 -3.91 5.82
C PRO A 131 -20.82 -5.33 6.33
N SER A 132 -20.46 -6.27 5.45
CA SER A 132 -20.26 -7.68 5.78
C SER A 132 -18.84 -8.02 6.20
N THR A 133 -17.84 -7.39 5.56
CA THR A 133 -16.42 -7.68 5.79
C THR A 133 -15.69 -6.58 6.56
N ASP A 134 -16.33 -5.42 6.76
CA ASP A 134 -15.75 -4.18 7.30
C ASP A 134 -14.49 -3.74 6.54
N ARG A 135 -14.33 -4.21 5.29
CA ARG A 135 -13.22 -3.82 4.41
C ARG A 135 -13.58 -2.61 3.59
N LYS A 136 -12.56 -1.81 3.30
CA LYS A 136 -12.66 -0.61 2.47
C LYS A 136 -12.47 -1.00 1.02
N SER A 137 -13.42 -0.61 0.19
CA SER A 137 -13.38 -0.71 -1.26
C SER A 137 -13.37 0.68 -1.87
N TYR A 138 -12.82 0.82 -3.07
CA TYR A 138 -12.65 2.09 -3.74
C TYR A 138 -13.40 2.06 -5.05
N ILE A 139 -14.41 2.91 -5.18
CA ILE A 139 -15.30 2.95 -6.35
C ILE A 139 -15.28 4.34 -6.96
N ARG A 140 -15.48 4.40 -8.28
CA ARG A 140 -15.56 5.68 -8.98
C ARG A 140 -16.84 6.41 -8.57
N VAL A 141 -16.71 7.69 -8.21
CA VAL A 141 -17.82 8.56 -7.78
C VAL A 141 -18.16 9.67 -8.76
N LYS A 142 -17.31 9.92 -9.76
CA LYS A 142 -17.60 10.89 -10.83
C LYS A 142 -17.65 10.16 -12.16
N SER A 143 -18.75 10.33 -12.89
CA SER A 143 -18.90 9.73 -14.21
C SER A 143 -17.87 10.27 -15.20
N ARG A 144 -17.42 9.39 -16.11
CA ARG A 144 -16.54 9.74 -17.24
C ARG A 144 -17.23 10.67 -18.25
N SER A 145 -18.56 10.58 -18.36
CA SER A 145 -19.40 11.31 -19.33
C SER A 145 -20.24 12.43 -18.70
N GLY A 146 -20.18 12.60 -17.38
CA GLY A 146 -20.99 13.58 -16.64
C GLY A 146 -22.40 13.09 -16.26
N GLU A 147 -22.68 11.79 -16.41
CA GLU A 147 -23.93 11.17 -15.98
C GLU A 147 -24.03 11.08 -14.43
N SER A 148 -25.25 11.17 -13.89
CA SER A 148 -25.50 11.01 -12.46
C SER A 148 -25.26 9.56 -12.03
N MET A 149 -24.36 9.36 -11.07
CA MET A 149 -24.10 8.05 -10.46
C MET A 149 -24.88 7.93 -9.15
N ASP A 150 -25.27 6.71 -8.77
CA ASP A 150 -25.78 6.44 -7.42
C ASP A 150 -24.61 6.40 -6.44
N LEU A 151 -24.43 7.50 -5.71
CA LEU A 151 -23.30 7.71 -4.78
C LEU A 151 -23.69 7.49 -3.32
N SER A 152 -24.87 6.92 -3.06
CA SER A 152 -25.49 6.88 -1.74
C SER A 152 -24.64 6.22 -0.64
N GLU A 153 -23.60 5.46 -1.01
CA GLU A 153 -22.73 4.73 -0.09
C GLU A 153 -21.24 5.10 -0.18
N ALA A 154 -20.85 6.00 -1.08
CA ALA A 154 -19.45 6.39 -1.25
C ALA A 154 -19.12 7.66 -0.48
N THR A 155 -18.08 7.60 0.36
CA THR A 155 -17.57 8.77 1.07
C THR A 155 -16.41 9.39 0.31
N LEU A 156 -16.45 10.71 0.15
CA LEU A 156 -15.39 11.50 -0.45
C LEU A 156 -14.64 12.28 0.64
N ASP A 157 -13.52 11.72 1.08
CA ASP A 157 -12.55 12.39 1.94
C ASP A 157 -11.30 12.74 1.12
N SER A 158 -10.86 14.00 1.19
CA SER A 158 -9.68 14.48 0.47
C SER A 158 -8.39 13.76 0.89
N ARG A 159 -8.30 13.25 2.12
CA ARG A 159 -7.18 12.42 2.57
C ARG A 159 -7.17 11.08 1.87
N VAL A 160 -8.34 10.49 1.64
CA VAL A 160 -8.48 9.22 0.95
C VAL A 160 -8.09 9.36 -0.51
N THR A 161 -8.61 10.39 -1.20
CA THR A 161 -8.24 10.64 -2.61
C THR A 161 -6.74 10.92 -2.76
N SER A 162 -6.16 11.68 -1.84
CA SER A 162 -4.70 11.93 -1.84
C SER A 162 -3.90 10.66 -1.59
N SER A 163 -4.38 9.78 -0.69
CA SER A 163 -3.74 8.50 -0.39
C SER A 163 -3.84 7.52 -1.56
N LEU A 164 -4.97 7.50 -2.27
CA LEU A 164 -5.16 6.72 -3.51
C LEU A 164 -4.23 7.21 -4.63
N LYS A 165 -4.15 8.53 -4.82
CA LYS A 165 -3.23 9.13 -5.80
C LYS A 165 -1.78 8.73 -5.50
N PHE A 166 -1.34 8.92 -4.27
CA PHE A 166 0.01 8.52 -3.84
C PHE A 166 0.26 7.01 -4.02
N ALA A 167 -0.73 6.17 -3.71
CA ALA A 167 -0.63 4.74 -3.93
C ALA A 167 -0.52 4.39 -5.42
N CYS A 168 -1.27 5.07 -6.30
CA CYS A 168 -1.18 4.91 -7.75
C CYS A 168 0.22 5.28 -8.26
N GLU A 169 0.72 6.46 -7.88
CA GLU A 169 2.07 6.92 -8.27
C GLU A 169 3.12 5.90 -7.83
N THR A 170 3.04 5.42 -6.58
CA THR A 170 3.95 4.38 -6.07
C THR A 170 3.87 3.08 -6.88
N ILE A 171 2.67 2.65 -7.28
CA ILE A 171 2.47 1.44 -8.08
C ILE A 171 3.10 1.62 -9.47
N VAL A 172 2.86 2.76 -10.13
CA VAL A 172 3.44 3.07 -11.44
C VAL A 172 4.96 3.09 -11.36
N GLU A 173 5.53 3.74 -10.35
CA GLU A 173 6.98 3.80 -10.15
C GLU A 173 7.63 2.41 -9.98
N HIS A 174 6.97 1.48 -9.28
CA HIS A 174 7.54 0.15 -8.99
C HIS A 174 7.21 -0.91 -10.02
N HIS A 175 6.14 -0.74 -10.79
CA HIS A 175 5.58 -1.76 -11.68
C HIS A 175 5.37 -1.26 -13.12
N GLU A 176 6.10 -0.23 -13.53
CA GLU A 176 6.06 0.35 -14.88
C GLU A 176 6.18 -0.73 -15.97
N ASP A 177 7.22 -1.56 -15.87
CA ASP A 177 7.51 -2.63 -16.83
C ASP A 177 6.35 -3.63 -16.92
N GLU A 178 5.81 -4.06 -15.78
CA GLU A 178 4.64 -4.95 -15.74
C GLU A 178 3.41 -4.30 -16.37
N ILE A 179 3.13 -3.04 -16.05
CA ILE A 179 1.96 -2.34 -16.59
C ILE A 179 2.10 -2.23 -18.12
N ILE A 180 3.27 -1.82 -18.63
CA ILE A 180 3.54 -1.74 -20.07
C ILE A 180 3.36 -3.11 -20.72
N GLU A 181 3.93 -4.17 -20.13
CA GLU A 181 3.81 -5.54 -20.66
C GLU A 181 2.32 -5.92 -20.80
N PHE A 182 1.53 -5.69 -19.74
CA PHE A 182 0.12 -6.03 -19.69
C PHE A 182 -0.72 -5.28 -20.73
N PHE A 183 -0.47 -3.99 -20.93
CA PHE A 183 -1.23 -3.14 -21.85
C PHE A 183 -0.68 -3.08 -23.29
N ALA A 184 0.53 -3.58 -23.55
CA ALA A 184 1.09 -3.64 -24.90
C ALA A 184 0.26 -4.49 -25.87
N HIS A 185 -0.55 -5.42 -25.34
CA HIS A 185 -1.42 -6.30 -26.12
C HIS A 185 -2.83 -6.33 -25.52
N GLU A 186 -3.81 -6.66 -26.35
CA GLU A 186 -5.18 -6.88 -25.86
C GLU A 186 -5.23 -8.13 -25.01
N ARG A 187 -5.74 -8.01 -23.78
CA ARG A 187 -5.95 -9.13 -22.87
C ARG A 187 -7.26 -8.92 -22.13
N GLU A 188 -7.91 -10.02 -21.78
CA GLU A 188 -9.04 -10.01 -20.86
C GLU A 188 -8.56 -10.18 -19.42
N ASN A 189 -9.35 -9.69 -18.46
CA ASN A 189 -9.09 -9.85 -17.02
C ASN A 189 -7.75 -9.25 -16.57
N ILE A 190 -7.34 -8.12 -17.17
CA ILE A 190 -6.09 -7.43 -16.82
C ILE A 190 -6.07 -7.08 -15.33
N LYS A 191 -7.20 -6.64 -14.77
CA LYS A 191 -7.34 -6.29 -13.34
C LYS A 191 -6.83 -7.40 -12.42
N ASP A 192 -7.33 -8.62 -12.57
CA ASP A 192 -6.99 -9.71 -11.65
C ASP A 192 -5.61 -10.30 -11.94
N GLN A 193 -5.21 -10.37 -13.21
CA GLN A 193 -3.89 -10.86 -13.57
C GLN A 193 -2.79 -9.91 -13.11
N LEU A 194 -2.96 -8.60 -13.33
CA LEU A 194 -1.97 -7.60 -12.95
C LEU A 194 -1.98 -7.39 -11.43
N CYS A 195 -3.12 -6.97 -10.86
CA CYS A 195 -3.18 -6.54 -9.45
C CYS A 195 -3.11 -7.68 -8.44
N SER A 196 -3.46 -8.92 -8.84
CA SER A 196 -3.40 -10.06 -7.91
C SER A 196 -2.26 -11.02 -8.25
N LYS A 197 -2.17 -11.51 -9.50
CA LYS A 197 -1.19 -12.57 -9.83
C LYS A 197 0.23 -12.06 -10.08
N ARG A 198 0.38 -10.86 -10.63
CA ARG A 198 1.68 -10.32 -11.02
C ARG A 198 2.32 -9.47 -9.93
N THR A 199 1.54 -8.61 -9.27
CA THR A 199 2.05 -7.63 -8.30
C THR A 199 1.71 -7.94 -6.84
N ASP A 200 0.90 -8.98 -6.58
CA ASP A 200 0.45 -9.39 -5.24
C ASP A 200 -0.18 -8.24 -4.40
N LEU A 201 -0.71 -7.20 -5.06
CA LEU A 201 -1.32 -6.05 -4.38
C LEU A 201 -2.70 -6.38 -3.80
N CYS A 202 -3.42 -7.30 -4.46
CA CYS A 202 -4.75 -7.73 -4.08
C CYS A 202 -4.76 -9.20 -3.65
N ASP A 203 -5.44 -9.50 -2.54
CA ASP A 203 -5.75 -10.88 -2.16
C ASP A 203 -6.70 -11.51 -3.19
N HIS A 204 -6.41 -12.73 -3.65
CA HIS A 204 -7.35 -13.53 -4.47
C HIS A 204 -8.69 -13.84 -3.78
N ALA A 205 -8.76 -13.64 -2.46
CA ALA A 205 -9.95 -13.86 -1.65
C ALA A 205 -10.97 -12.71 -1.76
N LEU A 206 -10.59 -11.55 -2.32
CA LEU A 206 -11.51 -10.46 -2.59
C LEU A 206 -12.25 -10.77 -3.91
N THR A 207 -13.26 -11.63 -3.83
CA THR A 207 -14.30 -11.72 -4.87
C THR A 207 -15.14 -10.45 -4.78
N MET A 208 -14.58 -9.36 -5.29
CA MET A 208 -15.35 -8.13 -5.52
C MET A 208 -16.21 -8.35 -6.77
N PRO A 209 -17.48 -7.92 -6.78
CA PRO A 209 -18.34 -8.11 -7.93
C PRO A 209 -17.67 -7.52 -9.18
N HIS A 210 -17.59 -8.31 -10.24
CA HIS A 210 -17.25 -7.78 -11.55
C HIS A 210 -18.36 -6.79 -11.92
N ASP A 211 -17.97 -5.55 -12.24
CA ASP A 211 -18.86 -4.62 -12.93
C ASP A 211 -19.12 -5.21 -14.33
N GLU A 212 -20.20 -6.00 -14.46
CA GLU A 212 -20.75 -6.34 -15.77
C GLU A 212 -21.33 -5.06 -16.37
N LEU A 213 -20.65 -4.54 -17.39
CA LEU A 213 -21.12 -3.45 -18.23
C LEU A 213 -21.85 -4.01 -19.45
#